data_AF-A0A1A2WTN1-F1
#
_entry.id   AF-A0A1A2WTN1-F1
#
_cell.length_a   1.000
_cell.length_b   1.000
_cell.length_c   1.000
_cell.angle_alpha   90.00
_cell.angle_beta   90.00
_cell.angle_gamma   90.00
#
_symmetry.space_group_name_H-M   'P 1'
#
loop_
_entity.id
_entity.type
_entity.pdbx_description
1 polymer ?
#
loop_
_entity_poly.entity_id
_entity_poly.type
_entity_poly.pdbx_seq_one_letter_code
_entity_poly.pdbx_strand_id
1 'polypeptide(L)'
;MTESRDVPSLAMTAVMGIRMPATAAADMALVLFAIFGVLGLGWRSWLQYRRTGSTGFRGIRTGGPVERVAGVGFVAALAVAVSAPILQEAKVVGPLRVLNEVCIQTVGIVLATAGIAATVYAQLEMGDSWRIGVDTTETTTLVHTGTFGRIRNPIYGAMLLFGIGIVLVTPNVVAVAGL
;
A
#
# COMPACT_ATOMS: atom_id res chain seq x y z
N MET A 1 -32.81 24.48 32.07
CA MET A 1 -31.33 24.49 32.02
C MET A 1 -30.91 23.26 32.79
N THR A 2 -30.78 22.08 32.19
CA THR A 2 -29.65 21.62 31.37
C THR A 2 -29.98 20.25 30.76
N GLU A 3 -30.19 20.17 29.45
CA GLU A 3 -30.28 18.90 28.72
C GLU A 3 -29.74 19.15 27.30
N SER A 4 -28.41 19.12 27.14
CA SER A 4 -27.77 19.31 25.83
C SER A 4 -26.27 18.98 25.90
N ARG A 5 -25.88 17.80 26.40
CA ARG A 5 -24.46 17.35 26.31
C ARG A 5 -24.20 15.87 25.95
N ASP A 6 -25.23 15.01 25.81
CA ASP A 6 -25.00 13.56 25.63
C ASP A 6 -25.16 13.01 24.19
N VAL A 7 -25.63 13.81 23.24
CA VAL A 7 -25.85 13.36 21.85
C VAL A 7 -24.56 12.94 21.09
N PRO A 8 -23.39 13.60 21.26
CA PRO A 8 -22.18 13.21 20.52
C PRO A 8 -21.63 11.85 20.94
N SER A 9 -21.79 11.45 22.21
CA SER A 9 -21.24 10.19 22.72
C SER A 9 -22.06 9.00 22.20
N LEU A 10 -23.39 9.13 22.14
CA LEU A 10 -24.28 8.09 21.61
C LEU A 10 -24.07 7.86 20.12
N ALA A 11 -23.89 8.93 19.33
CA ALA A 11 -23.59 8.81 17.91
C ALA A 11 -22.23 8.15 17.68
N MET A 12 -21.19 8.53 18.43
CA MET A 12 -19.87 7.92 18.31
C MET A 12 -19.84 6.45 18.77
N THR A 13 -20.59 6.11 19.82
CA THR A 13 -20.78 4.72 20.29
C THR A 13 -21.54 3.89 19.28
N ALA A 14 -22.56 4.47 18.62
CA ALA A 14 -23.32 3.80 17.57
C ALA A 14 -22.46 3.46 16.35
N VAL A 15 -21.60 4.39 15.89
CA VAL A 15 -20.67 4.12 14.77
C VAL A 15 -19.63 3.04 15.13
N MET A 16 -19.22 2.98 16.39
CA MET A 16 -18.21 2.02 16.89
C MET A 16 -18.71 0.56 17.00
N GLY A 17 -19.99 0.30 16.69
CA GLY A 17 -20.56 -1.05 16.59
C GLY A 17 -21.14 -1.39 15.21
N ILE A 18 -21.02 -0.48 14.22
CA ILE A 18 -21.42 -0.78 12.84
C ILE A 18 -20.27 -1.53 12.18
N ARG A 19 -20.60 -2.71 11.66
CA ARG A 19 -19.63 -3.56 10.97
C ARG A 19 -19.75 -3.39 9.46
N MET A 20 -18.62 -3.22 8.80
CA MET A 20 -18.57 -3.29 7.35
C MET A 20 -18.79 -4.75 6.93
N PRO A 21 -19.62 -5.03 5.91
CA PRO A 21 -19.69 -6.36 5.33
C PRO A 21 -18.30 -6.82 4.89
N ALA A 22 -17.92 -8.06 5.23
CA ALA A 22 -16.58 -8.57 4.94
C ALA A 22 -16.23 -8.57 3.45
N THR A 23 -17.24 -8.72 2.58
CA THR A 23 -17.08 -8.63 1.13
C THR A 23 -16.85 -7.19 0.68
N ALA A 24 -17.66 -6.23 1.15
CA ALA A 24 -17.45 -4.81 0.85
C ALA A 24 -16.05 -4.32 1.23
N ALA A 25 -15.52 -4.76 2.37
CA ALA A 25 -14.15 -4.47 2.78
C ALA A 25 -13.10 -5.08 1.83
N ALA A 26 -13.31 -6.33 1.40
CA ALA A 26 -12.39 -7.00 0.49
C ALA A 26 -12.43 -6.42 -0.93
N ASP A 27 -13.60 -6.09 -1.46
CA ASP A 27 -13.77 -5.32 -2.70
C ASP A 27 -12.98 -4.01 -2.66
N MET A 28 -13.09 -3.24 -1.58
CA MET A 28 -12.36 -1.98 -1.41
C MET A 28 -10.84 -2.20 -1.39
N ALA A 29 -10.36 -3.23 -0.71
CA ALA A 29 -8.93 -3.56 -0.71
C ALA A 29 -8.44 -3.95 -2.12
N LEU A 30 -9.21 -4.72 -2.88
CA LEU A 30 -8.88 -5.08 -4.27
C LEU A 30 -8.83 -3.85 -5.18
N VAL A 31 -9.78 -2.93 -5.04
CA VAL A 31 -9.76 -1.66 -5.78
C VAL A 31 -8.52 -0.84 -5.43
N LEU A 32 -8.17 -0.74 -4.15
CA LEU A 32 -6.97 -0.03 -3.70
C LEU A 32 -5.69 -0.66 -4.23
N PHE A 33 -5.58 -2.00 -4.24
CA PHE A 33 -4.47 -2.71 -4.88
C PHE A 33 -4.41 -2.46 -6.39
N ALA A 34 -5.55 -2.48 -7.08
CA ALA A 34 -5.61 -2.19 -8.51
C ALA A 34 -5.13 -0.77 -8.80
N ILE A 35 -5.59 0.23 -8.03
CA ILE A 35 -5.14 1.62 -8.14
C ILE A 35 -3.63 1.72 -7.87
N PHE A 36 -3.14 1.08 -6.80
CA PHE A 36 -1.70 1.07 -6.49
C PHE A 36 -0.87 0.46 -7.63
N GLY A 37 -1.30 -0.67 -8.19
CA GLY A 37 -0.63 -1.32 -9.32
C GLY A 37 -0.66 -0.48 -10.60
N VAL A 38 -1.82 0.10 -10.92
CA VAL A 38 -1.98 0.97 -12.09
C VAL A 38 -1.13 2.23 -11.95
N LEU A 39 -1.17 2.93 -10.82
CA LEU A 39 -0.42 4.18 -10.66
C LEU A 39 1.07 3.94 -10.43
N GLY A 40 1.40 3.05 -9.49
CA GLY A 40 2.76 2.81 -9.03
C GLY A 40 3.62 2.00 -9.98
N LEU A 41 3.03 1.11 -10.79
CA LEU A 41 3.76 0.27 -11.75
C LEU A 41 3.38 0.62 -13.19
N GLY A 42 2.10 0.56 -13.55
CA GLY A 42 1.65 0.73 -14.93
C GLY A 42 1.93 2.11 -15.51
N TRP A 43 1.29 3.13 -14.95
CA TRP A 43 1.43 4.53 -15.33
C TRP A 43 2.87 4.99 -15.18
N ARG A 44 3.52 4.68 -14.06
CA ARG A 44 4.88 5.15 -13.80
C ARG A 44 5.90 4.58 -14.80
N SER A 45 5.81 3.29 -15.14
CA SER A 45 6.67 2.68 -16.15
C SER A 45 6.38 3.17 -17.56
N TRP A 46 5.11 3.43 -17.89
CA TRP A 46 4.75 4.06 -19.15
C TRP A 46 5.33 5.48 -19.27
N LEU A 47 5.22 6.28 -18.22
CA LEU A 47 5.80 7.63 -18.18
C LEU A 47 7.33 7.58 -18.32
N GLN A 48 7.99 6.63 -17.64
CA GLN A 48 9.43 6.43 -17.75
C GLN A 48 9.84 6.08 -19.19
N TYR A 49 9.10 5.16 -19.82
CA TYR A 49 9.35 4.74 -21.20
C TYR A 49 9.17 5.89 -22.19
N ARG A 50 8.13 6.71 -22.00
CA ARG A 50 7.89 7.90 -22.84
C ARG A 50 9.01 8.94 -22.73
N ARG A 51 9.64 9.10 -21.55
CA ARG A 51 10.69 10.09 -21.31
C ARG A 51 12.10 9.62 -21.66
N THR A 52 12.40 8.35 -21.40
CA THR A 52 13.78 7.82 -21.45
C THR A 52 13.98 6.69 -22.45
N GLY A 53 12.91 6.17 -23.07
CA GLY A 53 12.96 4.98 -23.92
C GLY A 53 13.09 3.65 -23.16
N SER A 54 13.17 3.68 -21.82
CA SER A 54 13.25 2.50 -20.95
C SER A 54 12.11 2.48 -19.93
N THR A 55 11.59 1.29 -19.60
CA THR A 55 10.45 1.14 -18.67
C THR A 55 10.82 1.34 -17.19
N GLY A 56 12.11 1.49 -16.88
CA GLY A 56 12.63 1.60 -15.52
C GLY A 56 12.79 0.27 -14.79
N PHE A 57 12.34 -0.85 -15.37
CA PHE A 57 12.54 -2.18 -14.78
C PHE A 57 13.94 -2.72 -15.11
N ARG A 58 14.75 -2.94 -14.08
CA ARG A 58 16.00 -3.68 -14.14
C ARG A 58 15.74 -5.01 -13.44
N GLY A 59 15.65 -6.09 -14.21
CA GLY A 59 15.15 -7.38 -13.71
C GLY A 59 15.87 -7.86 -12.45
N ILE A 60 15.19 -8.65 -11.62
CA ILE A 60 15.71 -9.15 -10.33
C ILE A 60 17.06 -9.90 -10.48
N ARG A 61 17.36 -10.41 -11.69
CA ARG A 61 18.58 -11.17 -12.01
C ARG A 61 19.86 -10.32 -12.09
N THR A 62 19.77 -9.00 -12.29
CA THR A 62 20.95 -8.13 -12.43
C THR A 62 21.55 -7.70 -11.09
N GLY A 63 20.81 -7.88 -10.00
CA GLY A 63 21.28 -7.62 -8.63
C GLY A 63 22.15 -8.74 -8.06
N GLY A 64 22.86 -8.41 -6.98
CA GLY A 64 23.57 -9.39 -6.15
C GLY A 64 22.60 -10.34 -5.40
N PRO A 65 23.15 -11.26 -4.60
CA PRO A 65 22.34 -12.26 -3.89
C PRO A 65 21.31 -11.65 -2.93
N VAL A 66 21.68 -10.58 -2.22
CA VAL A 66 20.81 -9.91 -1.23
C VAL A 66 19.65 -9.20 -1.92
N GLU A 67 19.93 -8.52 -3.03
CA GLU A 67 18.92 -7.81 -3.83
C GLU A 67 17.91 -8.78 -4.43
N ARG A 68 18.35 -9.98 -4.83
CA ARG A 68 17.46 -11.05 -5.29
C ARG A 68 16.53 -11.53 -4.19
N VAL A 69 17.08 -11.81 -3.00
CA VAL A 69 16.27 -12.26 -1.86
C VAL A 69 15.26 -11.18 -1.47
N ALA A 70 15.68 -9.91 -1.42
CA ALA A 70 14.79 -8.80 -1.14
C ALA A 70 13.69 -8.64 -2.20
N GLY A 71 14.05 -8.73 -3.49
CA GLY A 71 13.09 -8.63 -4.59
C GLY A 71 12.09 -9.79 -4.61
N VAL A 72 12.55 -11.02 -4.42
CA VAL A 72 11.67 -12.21 -4.32
C VAL A 72 10.78 -12.11 -3.08
N GLY A 73 11.33 -11.72 -1.93
CA GLY A 73 10.58 -11.51 -0.70
C GLY A 73 9.49 -10.47 -0.86
N PHE A 74 9.79 -9.34 -1.52
CA PHE A 74 8.81 -8.30 -1.81
C PHE A 74 7.68 -8.77 -2.72
N VAL A 75 8.00 -9.50 -3.80
CA VAL A 75 6.99 -10.08 -4.70
C VAL A 75 6.13 -11.12 -3.96
N ALA A 76 6.74 -11.96 -3.12
CA ALA A 76 6.02 -12.92 -2.30
C ALA A 76 5.10 -12.23 -1.30
N ALA A 77 5.58 -11.20 -0.60
CA ALA A 77 4.78 -10.40 0.33
C ALA A 77 3.59 -9.74 -0.38
N LEU A 78 3.79 -9.12 -1.54
CA LEU A 78 2.70 -8.57 -2.35
C LEU A 78 1.70 -9.64 -2.80
N ALA A 79 2.17 -10.82 -3.22
CA ALA A 79 1.28 -11.91 -3.61
C ALA A 79 0.43 -12.40 -2.43
N VAL A 80 1.03 -12.54 -1.24
CA VAL A 80 0.32 -12.88 0.00
C VAL A 80 -0.68 -11.78 0.35
N ALA A 81 -0.27 -10.51 0.33
CA ALA A 81 -1.13 -9.37 0.66
C ALA A 81 -2.35 -9.25 -0.29
N VAL A 82 -2.17 -9.48 -1.59
CA VAL A 82 -3.27 -9.50 -2.58
C VAL A 82 -4.15 -10.74 -2.42
N SER A 83 -3.59 -11.88 -2.04
CA SER A 83 -4.40 -13.09 -1.80
C SER A 83 -5.34 -12.93 -0.61
N ALA A 84 -5.01 -12.07 0.37
CA ALA A 84 -5.81 -11.87 1.57
C ALA A 84 -7.26 -11.40 1.30
N PRO A 85 -7.52 -10.32 0.54
CA PRO A 85 -8.89 -9.94 0.18
C PRO A 85 -9.56 -10.98 -0.73
N ILE A 86 -8.83 -11.65 -1.63
CA ILE A 86 -9.40 -12.70 -2.51
C ILE A 86 -9.92 -13.89 -1.68
N LEU A 87 -9.14 -14.34 -0.71
CA LEU A 87 -9.53 -15.43 0.18
C LEU A 87 -10.67 -15.01 1.12
N GLN A 88 -10.75 -13.73 1.48
CA GLN A 88 -11.86 -13.18 2.27
C GLN A 88 -13.16 -13.13 1.45
N GLU A 89 -13.09 -12.69 0.19
CA GLU A 89 -14.20 -12.75 -0.78
C GLU A 89 -14.70 -14.19 -0.97
N ALA A 90 -13.77 -15.13 -1.13
CA ALA A 90 -14.07 -16.55 -1.26
C ALA A 90 -14.56 -17.20 0.05
N LYS A 91 -14.66 -16.45 1.15
CA LYS A 91 -15.06 -16.91 2.49
C LYS A 91 -14.16 -18.01 3.06
N VAL A 92 -12.92 -18.11 2.59
CA VAL A 92 -11.90 -19.04 3.09
C VAL A 92 -11.28 -18.51 4.38
N VAL A 93 -11.09 -17.19 4.47
CA VAL A 93 -10.62 -16.51 5.68
C VAL A 93 -11.63 -15.44 6.10
N GLY A 94 -11.80 -15.27 7.42
CA GLY A 94 -12.67 -14.25 7.99
C GLY A 94 -11.89 -13.09 8.60
N PRO A 95 -12.49 -11.89 8.69
CA PRO A 95 -11.89 -10.78 9.42
C PRO A 95 -11.79 -11.08 10.92
N LEU A 96 -10.71 -10.62 11.53
CA LEU A 96 -10.51 -10.63 12.97
C LEU A 96 -11.59 -9.77 13.62
N ARG A 97 -12.45 -10.39 14.43
CA ARG A 97 -13.67 -9.75 14.99
C ARG A 97 -13.38 -8.45 15.73
N VAL A 98 -12.24 -8.35 16.40
CA VAL A 98 -11.83 -7.17 17.18
C VAL A 98 -11.50 -5.97 16.29
N LEU A 99 -11.12 -6.21 15.04
CA LEU A 99 -10.73 -5.18 14.08
C LEU A 99 -11.81 -4.91 13.02
N ASN A 100 -12.95 -5.59 13.08
CA ASN A 100 -14.01 -5.54 12.07
C ASN A 100 -15.08 -4.48 12.38
N GLU A 101 -14.66 -3.23 12.60
CA GLU A 101 -15.55 -2.08 12.84
C GLU A 101 -15.37 -0.99 11.78
N VAL A 102 -16.45 -0.36 11.30
CA VAL A 102 -16.43 0.59 10.17
C VAL A 102 -15.40 1.70 10.34
N CYS A 103 -15.21 2.21 11.56
CA CYS A 103 -14.18 3.20 11.86
C CYS A 103 -12.77 2.70 11.48
N ILE A 104 -12.45 1.45 11.81
CA ILE A 104 -11.15 0.84 11.54
C ILE A 104 -10.95 0.67 10.03
N GLN A 105 -11.94 0.15 9.31
CA GLN A 105 -11.83 0.03 7.85
C GLN A 105 -11.72 1.41 7.18
N THR A 106 -12.45 2.41 7.67
CA THR A 106 -12.38 3.79 7.15
C THR A 106 -10.99 4.37 7.33
N VAL A 107 -10.40 4.21 8.53
CA VAL A 107 -9.00 4.60 8.78
C VAL A 107 -8.06 3.84 7.85
N GLY A 108 -8.26 2.53 7.66
CA GLY A 108 -7.50 1.72 6.71
C GLY A 108 -7.53 2.25 5.28
N ILE A 109 -8.72 2.61 4.78
CA ILE A 109 -8.90 3.20 3.44
C ILE A 109 -8.13 4.52 3.31
N VAL A 110 -8.23 5.39 4.33
CA VAL A 110 -7.52 6.69 4.35
C VAL A 110 -6.00 6.47 4.34
N LEU A 111 -5.49 5.57 5.17
CA LEU A 111 -4.05 5.25 5.21
C LEU A 111 -3.56 4.63 3.90
N ALA A 112 -4.34 3.72 3.31
CA ALA A 112 -4.01 3.11 2.02
C ALA A 112 -3.96 4.16 0.91
N THR A 113 -4.96 5.04 0.86
CA THR A 113 -5.01 6.14 -0.12
C THR A 113 -3.84 7.10 0.05
N ALA A 114 -3.51 7.47 1.28
CA ALA A 114 -2.34 8.30 1.59
C ALA A 114 -1.02 7.61 1.20
N GLY A 115 -0.90 6.29 1.44
CA GLY A 115 0.25 5.49 1.02
C GLY A 115 0.41 5.43 -0.50
N ILE A 116 -0.68 5.31 -1.26
CA ILE A 116 -0.67 5.42 -2.73
C ILE A 116 -0.16 6.80 -3.15
N ALA A 117 -0.76 7.87 -2.61
CA ALA A 117 -0.37 9.24 -2.97
C ALA A 117 1.10 9.54 -2.64
N ALA A 118 1.56 9.14 -1.45
CA ALA A 118 2.95 9.29 -1.03
C ALA A 118 3.91 8.45 -1.90
N THR A 119 3.50 7.26 -2.32
CA THR A 119 4.27 6.42 -3.25
C THR A 119 4.46 7.14 -4.57
N VAL A 120 3.35 7.60 -5.18
CA VAL A 120 3.39 8.35 -6.45
C VAL A 120 4.23 9.62 -6.31
N TYR A 121 4.08 10.36 -5.21
CA TYR A 121 4.87 11.56 -4.94
C TYR A 121 6.37 11.24 -4.89
N ALA A 122 6.78 10.21 -4.14
CA ALA A 122 8.18 9.78 -4.08
C ALA A 122 8.71 9.36 -5.46
N GLN A 123 7.91 8.63 -6.25
CA GLN A 123 8.28 8.23 -7.61
C GLN A 123 8.42 9.41 -8.58
N LEU A 124 7.67 10.49 -8.37
CA LEU A 124 7.78 11.73 -9.13
C LEU A 124 9.01 12.55 -8.70
N GLU A 125 9.29 12.65 -7.39
CA GLU A 125 10.54 13.27 -6.89
C GLU A 125 11.79 12.57 -7.45
N MET A 126 11.75 11.23 -7.59
CA MET A 126 12.84 10.47 -8.21
C MET A 126 13.05 10.80 -9.69
N GLY A 127 12.03 11.33 -10.39
CA GLY A 127 12.12 11.70 -11.80
C GLY A 127 12.70 10.57 -12.67
N ASP A 128 13.59 10.91 -13.59
CA ASP A 128 14.17 9.95 -14.54
C ASP A 128 15.13 8.94 -13.87
N SER A 129 15.49 9.16 -12.60
CA SER A 129 16.28 8.21 -11.79
C SER A 129 15.44 7.04 -11.27
N TRP A 130 14.10 7.12 -11.31
CA TRP A 130 13.24 6.03 -10.85
C TRP A 130 13.48 4.72 -11.62
N ARG A 131 13.76 3.65 -10.87
CA ARG A 131 13.93 2.29 -11.38
C ARG A 131 13.37 1.29 -10.37
N ILE A 132 12.93 0.14 -10.88
CA ILE A 132 12.59 -1.03 -10.07
C ILE A 132 13.66 -2.08 -10.30
N GLY A 133 14.27 -2.54 -9.20
CA GLY A 133 15.42 -3.45 -9.22
C GLY A 133 16.76 -2.72 -9.28
N VAL A 134 17.84 -3.48 -9.10
CA VAL A 134 19.21 -2.97 -9.01
C VAL A 134 20.01 -3.49 -10.20
N ASP A 135 20.69 -2.57 -10.89
CA ASP A 135 21.69 -2.85 -11.91
C ASP A 135 23.03 -2.28 -11.40
N THR A 136 23.95 -3.15 -11.02
CA THR A 136 25.23 -2.73 -10.42
C THR A 136 26.17 -2.05 -11.41
N THR A 137 25.87 -2.11 -12.70
CA THR A 137 26.65 -1.44 -13.76
C THR A 137 26.14 -0.03 -14.05
N GLU A 138 24.97 0.33 -13.53
CA GLU A 138 24.32 1.60 -13.80
C GLU A 138 24.53 2.59 -12.65
N THR A 139 25.11 3.75 -12.96
CA THR A 139 25.23 4.86 -12.01
C THR A 139 24.05 5.82 -12.19
N THR A 140 23.16 5.85 -11.22
CA THR A 140 22.02 6.79 -11.20
C THR A 140 22.36 8.02 -10.37
N THR A 141 21.89 9.19 -10.81
CA THR A 141 21.96 10.41 -10.00
C THR A 141 21.07 10.26 -8.77
N LEU A 142 21.66 10.39 -7.59
CA LEU A 142 20.95 10.30 -6.32
C LEU A 142 20.18 11.60 -6.08
N VAL A 143 18.87 11.48 -5.81
CA VAL A 143 18.03 12.61 -5.46
C VAL A 143 18.20 12.91 -3.97
N HIS A 144 18.57 14.15 -3.62
CA HIS A 144 18.81 14.58 -2.24
C HIS A 144 17.94 15.78 -1.81
N THR A 145 17.13 16.31 -2.72
CA THR A 145 16.22 17.42 -2.46
C THR A 145 14.83 16.91 -2.09
N GLY A 146 14.03 17.73 -1.40
CA GLY A 146 12.69 17.33 -0.97
C GLY A 146 12.70 16.24 0.11
N THR A 147 11.83 15.24 -0.01
CA THR A 147 11.67 14.20 1.03
C THR A 147 12.92 13.34 1.19
N PHE A 148 13.66 13.12 0.10
CA PHE A 148 14.92 12.38 0.08
C PHE A 148 16.05 13.06 0.86
N GLY A 149 15.93 14.35 1.19
CA GLY A 149 16.85 15.06 2.09
C GLY A 149 16.67 14.69 3.56
N ARG A 150 15.53 14.08 3.94
CA ARG A 150 15.19 13.71 5.32
C ARG A 150 15.14 12.19 5.54
N ILE A 151 14.62 11.45 4.57
CA ILE A 151 14.48 9.99 4.63
C ILE A 151 15.16 9.41 3.39
N ARG A 152 16.08 8.45 3.57
CA ARG A 152 16.85 7.88 2.45
C ARG A 152 15.99 7.07 1.48
N ASN A 153 14.93 6.44 1.97
CA ASN A 153 14.05 5.58 1.17
C ASN A 153 12.55 5.85 1.45
N PRO A 154 12.03 7.04 1.09
CA PRO A 154 10.66 7.45 1.41
C PRO A 154 9.60 6.56 0.72
N ILE A 155 9.93 5.97 -0.44
CA ILE A 155 9.03 5.08 -1.17
C ILE A 155 8.67 3.82 -0.37
N TYR A 156 9.63 3.21 0.35
CA TYR A 156 9.34 2.01 1.15
C TYR A 156 8.46 2.35 2.36
N GLY A 157 8.65 3.53 2.97
CA GLY A 157 7.76 4.00 4.03
C GLY A 157 6.33 4.23 3.53
N ALA A 158 6.17 4.78 2.33
CA ALA A 158 4.86 4.97 1.71
C ALA A 158 4.18 3.64 1.35
N MET A 159 4.95 2.66 0.84
CA MET A 159 4.45 1.31 0.58
C MET A 159 4.04 0.58 1.87
N LEU A 160 4.80 0.73 2.96
CA LEU A 160 4.44 0.18 4.26
C LEU A 160 3.16 0.81 4.80
N LEU A 161 3.01 2.14 4.65
CA LEU A 161 1.78 2.85 5.03
C LEU A 161 0.57 2.32 4.25
N PHE A 162 0.74 2.05 2.95
CA PHE A 162 -0.27 1.38 2.14
C PHE A 162 -0.61 -0.01 2.67
N GLY A 163 0.41 -0.84 2.95
CA GLY A 163 0.22 -2.18 3.52
C GLY A 163 -0.53 -2.18 4.85
N ILE A 164 -0.16 -1.28 5.77
CA ILE A 164 -0.87 -1.09 7.05
C ILE A 164 -2.34 -0.73 6.79
N GLY A 165 -2.59 0.17 5.83
CA GLY A 165 -3.94 0.51 5.40
C GLY A 165 -4.74 -0.72 4.96
N ILE A 166 -4.16 -1.56 4.09
CA ILE A 166 -4.80 -2.80 3.62
C ILE A 166 -5.08 -3.78 4.76
N VAL A 167 -4.14 -3.95 5.71
CA VAL A 167 -4.37 -4.79 6.90
C VAL A 167 -5.56 -4.29 7.71
N LEU A 168 -5.77 -2.98 7.83
CA LEU A 168 -6.92 -2.45 8.55
C LEU A 168 -8.23 -2.56 7.76
N VAL A 169 -8.17 -2.48 6.43
CA VAL A 169 -9.36 -2.69 5.56
C VAL A 169 -9.80 -4.14 5.61
N THR A 170 -8.89 -5.09 5.43
CA THR A 170 -9.15 -6.53 5.50
C THR A 170 -8.34 -7.19 6.62
N PRO A 171 -8.75 -7.04 7.89
CA PRO A 171 -7.95 -7.45 9.03
C PRO A 171 -8.02 -8.96 9.24
N ASN A 172 -7.38 -9.73 8.37
CA ASN A 172 -7.28 -11.17 8.48
C ASN A 172 -5.80 -11.60 8.59
N VAL A 173 -5.58 -12.84 9.01
CA VAL A 173 -4.23 -13.36 9.29
C VAL A 173 -3.33 -13.38 8.05
N VAL A 174 -3.91 -13.51 6.84
CA VAL A 174 -3.17 -13.51 5.59
C VAL A 174 -2.69 -12.10 5.25
N ALA A 175 -3.54 -11.09 5.46
CA ALA A 175 -3.16 -9.69 5.27
C ALA A 175 -2.01 -9.29 6.19
N VAL A 176 -2.07 -9.70 7.46
CA VAL A 176 -1.00 -9.47 8.44
C VAL A 176 0.30 -10.18 8.04
N ALA A 177 0.20 -11.41 7.53
CA ALA A 177 1.38 -12.17 7.08
C ALA A 177 2.05 -11.59 5.82
N GLY A 178 1.31 -10.83 5.00
CA GLY A 178 1.81 -10.18 3.80
C GLY A 178 2.37 -8.77 4.01
N LEU A 179 2.26 -8.21 5.23
CA LEU A 179 2.80 -6.90 5.61
C LEU A 179 4.32 -6.97 5.87
#